data_AF-A0A928HCJ0-F1
#
_entry.id   AF-A0A928HCJ0-F1
#
_cell.length_a   1.000
_cell.length_b   1.000
_cell.length_c   1.000
_cell.angle_alpha   90.00
_cell.angle_beta   90.00
_cell.angle_gamma   90.00
#
_symmetry.space_group_name_H-M   'P 1'
#
loop_
_entity.id
_entity.type
_entity.pdbx_description
1 polymer ?
#
loop_
_entity_poly.entity_id
_entity_poly.type
_entity_poly.pdbx_seq_one_letter_code
_entity_poly.pdbx_strand_id
1 'polypeptide(L)'
;MAKSSRNLWTQKIIDGEIKVTSRSTSAWTFESIKAKASQTAGEKRKSAQKEQNLRGRQMRGIVLGIDPSLRGTGLAVVEAMPDGSLRYICSTTVRNEPKLTMAQCLARIFEETEKIIVQTSPICVAIEQSVYVQNFKTAMILGSSRGAAIAAAAHLGLEVFEYPPLRIKQAVIGFGRASKEQIVKSIASIVKGAPELPNDEADACGAAMAHIFTHKI
;
A
#
# COMPACT_ATOMS: atom_id res chain seq x y z
N MET A 1 73.70 -2.31 31.74
CA MET A 1 73.60 -2.31 33.22
C MET A 1 72.13 -2.06 33.57
N ALA A 2 71.27 -3.08 33.67
CA ALA A 2 70.96 -3.92 34.85
C ALA A 2 70.56 -3.05 36.07
N LYS A 3 69.26 -2.85 36.32
CA LYS A 3 68.30 -3.66 37.11
C LYS A 3 68.32 -3.36 38.62
N SER A 4 67.12 -3.00 39.11
CA SER A 4 66.42 -3.64 40.24
C SER A 4 66.48 -3.02 41.64
N SER A 5 65.33 -3.25 42.32
CA SER A 5 65.11 -3.45 43.75
C SER A 5 64.62 -2.19 44.49
N ARG A 6 63.30 -1.95 44.54
CA ARG A 6 62.34 -2.60 45.46
C ARG A 6 62.88 -2.65 46.89
N ASN A 7 62.81 -1.52 47.57
CA ASN A 7 62.81 -1.43 49.03
C ASN A 7 61.32 -1.36 49.44
N LEU A 8 60.76 -2.44 50.01
CA LEU A 8 60.84 -2.77 51.43
C LEU A 8 60.31 -1.62 52.30
N TRP A 9 59.01 -1.38 52.19
CA TRP A 9 58.22 -0.74 53.23
C TRP A 9 57.54 -1.84 54.05
N THR A 10 58.35 -2.57 54.83
CA THR A 10 57.89 -3.15 56.09
C THR A 10 58.01 -2.09 57.18
N GLN A 11 57.08 -2.12 58.14
CA GLN A 11 57.10 -1.37 59.39
C GLN A 11 56.96 0.15 59.29
N LYS A 12 55.69 0.57 59.34
CA LYS A 12 55.12 1.63 60.19
C LYS A 12 53.76 1.96 59.56
N ILE A 13 52.58 1.71 60.13
CA ILE A 13 52.01 2.01 61.46
C ILE A 13 50.54 1.53 61.23
N ILE A 14 49.95 0.54 61.90
CA ILE A 14 49.66 0.48 63.35
C ILE A 14 49.39 1.88 63.86
N ASP A 15 48.26 2.44 63.43
CA ASP A 15 47.45 3.48 64.06
C ASP A 15 46.59 4.05 62.94
N GLY A 16 45.36 3.53 62.86
CA GLY A 16 44.47 3.80 61.77
C GLY A 16 44.16 5.28 61.67
N GLU A 17 44.52 5.89 60.54
CA GLU A 17 43.81 7.04 59.99
C GLU A 17 44.23 7.33 58.53
N ILE A 18 43.23 7.25 57.62
CA ILE A 18 43.08 7.94 56.31
C ILE A 18 43.88 7.33 55.12
N LYS A 19 43.37 6.98 53.92
CA LYS A 19 42.10 7.00 53.12
C LYS A 19 42.28 5.86 52.06
N VAL A 20 41.25 5.24 51.46
CA VAL A 20 40.79 5.48 50.05
C VAL A 20 39.81 4.35 49.61
N THR A 21 38.62 4.77 49.14
CA THR A 21 37.62 4.18 48.21
C THR A 21 37.29 2.67 48.16
N SER A 22 36.00 2.34 48.25
CA SER A 22 35.39 1.40 47.28
C SER A 22 33.96 1.82 46.91
N ARG A 23 33.73 1.85 45.59
CA ARG A 23 32.46 2.14 44.95
C ARG A 23 31.40 1.13 45.40
N SER A 24 30.20 1.64 45.65
CA SER A 24 28.96 0.86 45.69
C SER A 24 28.85 -0.04 44.46
N THR A 25 29.14 -1.33 44.65
CA THR A 25 28.71 -2.41 43.78
C THR A 25 27.24 -2.68 44.11
N SER A 26 26.34 -2.03 43.38
CA SER A 26 24.93 -2.44 43.37
C SER A 26 24.87 -3.86 42.80
N ALA A 27 24.64 -4.82 43.70
CA ALA A 27 24.49 -6.21 43.39
C ALA A 27 23.28 -6.41 42.47
N TRP A 28 23.52 -6.90 41.26
CA TRP A 28 22.49 -7.37 40.36
C TRP A 28 21.91 -8.67 40.95
N THR A 29 20.82 -8.58 41.70
CA THR A 29 20.12 -9.79 42.19
C THR A 29 19.44 -10.48 41.02
N PHE A 30 19.46 -11.82 40.98
CA PHE A 30 18.80 -12.62 39.92
C PHE A 30 17.34 -12.23 39.70
N GLU A 31 16.68 -11.75 40.74
CA GLU A 31 15.28 -11.29 40.72
C GLU A 31 15.12 -9.96 39.97
N SER A 32 16.06 -9.01 40.14
CA SER A 32 16.09 -7.75 39.40
C SER A 32 16.35 -7.96 37.90
N ILE A 33 17.13 -8.99 37.53
CA ILE A 33 17.38 -9.37 36.14
C ILE A 33 16.11 -9.98 35.51
N LYS A 34 15.42 -10.88 36.22
CA LYS A 34 14.16 -11.49 35.75
C LYS A 34 13.03 -10.46 35.62
N ALA A 35 12.89 -9.54 36.57
CA ALA A 35 11.89 -8.48 36.53
C ALA A 35 12.12 -7.54 35.33
N LYS A 36 13.39 -7.16 35.08
CA LYS A 36 13.77 -6.32 33.94
C LYS A 36 13.55 -7.05 32.61
N ALA A 37 13.91 -8.32 32.50
CA ALA A 37 13.64 -9.14 31.31
C ALA A 37 12.13 -9.32 31.03
N SER A 38 11.31 -9.50 32.08
CA SER A 38 9.86 -9.59 31.97
C SER A 38 9.21 -8.26 31.57
N GLN A 39 9.71 -7.14 32.08
CA GLN A 39 9.27 -5.80 31.66
C GLN A 39 9.66 -5.51 30.20
N THR A 40 10.90 -5.81 29.80
CA THR A 40 11.36 -5.61 28.41
C THR A 40 10.63 -6.54 27.43
N ALA A 41 10.29 -7.77 27.82
CA ALA A 41 9.46 -8.68 27.03
C ALA A 41 8.02 -8.19 26.91
N GLY A 42 7.44 -7.63 27.99
CA GLY A 42 6.12 -7.01 28.00
C GLY A 42 6.04 -5.73 27.15
N GLU A 43 7.10 -4.92 27.17
CA GLU A 43 7.24 -3.72 26.34
C GLU A 43 7.43 -4.08 24.85
N LYS A 44 8.24 -5.10 24.53
CA LYS A 44 8.38 -5.62 23.16
C LYS A 44 7.08 -6.22 22.63
N ARG A 45 6.32 -6.95 23.46
CA ARG A 45 4.98 -7.46 23.08
C ARG A 45 4.01 -6.32 22.84
N LYS A 46 3.97 -5.32 23.74
CA LYS A 46 3.11 -4.14 23.58
C LYS A 46 3.53 -3.27 22.38
N SER A 47 4.83 -3.15 22.07
CA SER A 47 5.31 -2.41 20.89
C SER A 47 5.00 -3.14 19.59
N ALA A 48 5.22 -4.46 19.52
CA ALA A 48 4.87 -5.27 18.35
C ALA A 48 3.36 -5.30 18.10
N GLN A 49 2.56 -5.36 19.17
CA GLN A 49 1.09 -5.36 19.07
C GLN A 49 0.53 -3.97 18.77
N LYS A 50 1.20 -2.91 19.23
CA LYS A 50 0.92 -1.51 18.85
C LYS A 50 1.31 -1.24 17.40
N GLU A 51 2.43 -1.78 16.91
CA GLU A 51 2.82 -1.73 15.49
C GLU A 51 1.84 -2.53 14.60
N GLN A 52 1.40 -3.71 15.05
CA GLN A 52 0.34 -4.48 14.37
C GLN A 52 -1.00 -3.74 14.34
N ASN A 53 -1.36 -3.03 15.41
CA ASN A 53 -2.59 -2.23 15.47
C ASN A 53 -2.46 -0.88 14.72
N LEU A 54 -1.26 -0.33 14.58
CA LEU A 54 -0.97 0.90 13.82
C LEU A 54 -0.89 0.65 12.31
N ARG A 55 -0.49 -0.57 11.90
CA ARG A 55 -0.74 -1.11 10.57
C ARG A 55 -2.24 -1.45 10.46
N GLY A 56 -3.09 -0.44 10.51
CA GLY A 56 -4.55 -0.57 10.40
C GLY A 56 -4.88 -1.54 9.27
N ARG A 57 -5.82 -2.47 9.52
CA ARG A 57 -6.15 -3.61 8.64
C ARG A 57 -6.09 -3.19 7.18
N GLN A 58 -4.97 -3.52 6.54
CA GLN A 58 -4.81 -3.28 5.11
C GLN A 58 -5.87 -4.14 4.41
N MET A 59 -6.54 -3.55 3.43
CA MET A 59 -7.55 -4.23 2.64
C MET A 59 -6.98 -5.53 2.07
N ARG A 60 -7.81 -6.57 2.06
CA ARG A 60 -7.49 -7.88 1.48
C ARG A 60 -8.62 -8.28 0.55
N GLY A 61 -8.28 -8.98 -0.53
CA GLY A 61 -9.24 -9.44 -1.51
C GLY A 61 -9.04 -8.80 -2.88
N ILE A 62 -9.97 -9.10 -3.78
CA ILE A 62 -9.90 -8.78 -5.20
C ILE A 62 -10.59 -7.43 -5.44
N VAL A 63 -9.89 -6.49 -6.06
CA VAL A 63 -10.42 -5.16 -6.42
C VAL A 63 -10.40 -5.02 -7.93
N LEU A 64 -11.52 -4.57 -8.50
CA LEU A 64 -11.59 -4.16 -9.90
C LEU A 64 -11.31 -2.67 -10.02
N GLY A 65 -10.28 -2.30 -10.76
CA GLY A 65 -10.00 -0.93 -11.18
C GLY A 65 -10.57 -0.64 -12.57
N ILE A 66 -11.09 0.57 -12.76
CA ILE A 66 -11.67 1.03 -14.04
C ILE A 66 -11.16 2.43 -14.37
N ASP A 67 -10.65 2.60 -15.59
CA ASP A 67 -10.42 3.92 -16.22
C ASP A 67 -11.48 4.13 -17.32
N PRO A 68 -12.57 4.88 -17.04
CA PRO A 68 -13.70 4.98 -17.94
C PRO A 68 -13.47 6.01 -19.06
N SER A 69 -13.46 5.53 -20.30
CA SER A 69 -13.45 6.36 -21.50
C SER A 69 -14.25 5.71 -22.62
N LEU A 70 -14.99 6.53 -23.38
CA LEU A 70 -15.92 6.02 -24.37
C LEU A 70 -15.27 5.10 -25.43
N ARG A 71 -14.04 5.42 -25.84
CA ARG A 71 -13.35 4.72 -26.95
C ARG A 71 -12.39 3.63 -26.48
N GLY A 72 -11.86 3.76 -25.27
CA GLY A 72 -11.03 2.76 -24.62
C GLY A 72 -11.28 2.85 -23.13
N THR A 73 -12.06 1.93 -22.57
CA THR A 73 -12.21 1.80 -21.12
C THR A 73 -11.27 0.72 -20.63
N GLY A 74 -10.36 1.07 -19.74
CA GLY A 74 -9.46 0.11 -19.09
C GLY A 74 -10.16 -0.60 -17.93
N LEU A 75 -9.98 -1.92 -17.85
CA LEU A 75 -10.43 -2.75 -16.74
C LEU A 75 -9.23 -3.56 -16.23
N ALA A 76 -8.97 -3.56 -14.93
CA ALA A 76 -7.86 -4.31 -14.34
C ALA A 76 -8.22 -4.85 -12.96
N VAL A 77 -7.90 -6.12 -12.71
CA VAL A 77 -8.22 -6.82 -11.47
C VAL A 77 -6.95 -7.14 -10.71
N VAL A 78 -6.88 -6.65 -9.46
CA VAL A 78 -5.74 -6.78 -8.58
C VAL A 78 -6.19 -7.36 -7.25
N GLU A 79 -5.44 -8.32 -6.73
CA GLU A 79 -5.69 -8.91 -5.43
C GLU A 79 -4.68 -8.42 -4.39
N ALA A 80 -5.19 -7.93 -3.26
CA ALA A 80 -4.41 -7.60 -2.08
C ALA A 80 -4.25 -8.84 -1.19
N MET A 81 -3.03 -9.34 -1.07
CA MET A 81 -2.67 -10.55 -0.33
C MET A 81 -2.56 -10.28 1.18
N PRO A 82 -2.69 -11.32 2.03
CA PRO A 82 -2.59 -11.15 3.49
C PRO A 82 -1.26 -10.59 4.01
N ASP A 83 -0.18 -10.79 3.25
CA ASP A 83 1.17 -10.30 3.54
C ASP A 83 1.41 -8.85 3.07
N GLY A 84 0.40 -8.22 2.46
CA GLY A 84 0.44 -6.86 1.92
C GLY A 84 0.96 -6.78 0.48
N SER A 85 1.35 -7.90 -0.13
CA SER A 85 1.73 -7.93 -1.54
C SER A 85 0.53 -7.83 -2.47
N LEU A 86 0.74 -7.35 -3.70
CA LEU A 86 -0.28 -7.28 -4.73
C LEU A 86 -0.06 -8.37 -5.78
N ARG A 87 -1.14 -9.02 -6.21
CA ARG A 87 -1.13 -10.02 -7.28
C ARG A 87 -2.00 -9.54 -8.45
N TYR A 88 -1.46 -9.60 -9.65
CA TYR A 88 -2.21 -9.36 -10.87
C TYR A 88 -3.10 -10.57 -11.18
N ILE A 89 -4.36 -10.31 -11.51
CA ILE A 89 -5.32 -11.36 -11.91
C ILE A 89 -5.55 -11.32 -13.42
N CYS A 90 -6.07 -10.20 -13.94
CA CYS A 90 -6.28 -9.98 -15.35
C CYS A 90 -6.54 -8.49 -15.65
N SER A 91 -6.47 -8.12 -16.93
CA SER A 91 -6.88 -6.80 -17.42
C SER A 91 -7.34 -6.89 -18.87
N THR A 92 -8.11 -5.89 -19.29
CA THR A 92 -8.53 -5.74 -20.68
C THR A 92 -8.90 -4.29 -20.98
N THR A 93 -8.79 -3.91 -22.25
CA THR A 93 -9.29 -2.63 -22.75
C THR A 93 -10.57 -2.87 -23.56
N VAL A 94 -11.69 -2.29 -23.14
CA VAL A 94 -12.93 -2.24 -23.92
C VAL A 94 -12.76 -1.23 -25.06
N ARG A 95 -12.33 -1.72 -26.22
CA ARG A 95 -12.11 -0.89 -27.42
C ARG A 95 -13.39 -0.74 -28.23
N ASN A 96 -13.87 0.49 -28.34
CA ASN A 96 -15.05 0.84 -29.11
C ASN A 96 -14.67 1.48 -30.45
N GLU A 97 -15.01 0.81 -31.55
CA GLU A 97 -14.73 1.31 -32.90
C GLU A 97 -15.44 2.66 -33.15
N PRO A 98 -14.83 3.59 -33.93
CA PRO A 98 -15.40 4.90 -34.22
C PRO A 98 -16.82 4.87 -34.80
N LYS A 99 -17.15 3.81 -35.56
CA LYS A 99 -18.46 3.61 -36.19
C LYS A 99 -19.60 3.34 -35.20
N LEU A 100 -19.29 2.92 -33.97
CA LEU A 100 -20.29 2.65 -32.95
C LEU A 100 -20.87 3.97 -32.42
N THR A 101 -22.20 3.98 -32.27
CA THR A 101 -22.94 5.06 -31.62
C THR A 101 -22.58 5.15 -30.13
N MET A 102 -22.86 6.30 -29.50
CA MET A 102 -22.67 6.49 -28.06
C MET A 102 -23.36 5.38 -27.26
N ALA A 103 -24.65 5.12 -27.53
CA ALA A 103 -25.42 4.12 -26.82
C ALA A 103 -24.81 2.71 -26.92
N GLN A 104 -24.35 2.33 -28.12
CA GLN A 104 -23.66 1.03 -28.31
C GLN A 104 -22.35 0.97 -27.54
N CYS A 105 -21.58 2.06 -27.49
CA CYS A 105 -20.35 2.10 -26.71
C CYS A 105 -20.62 1.94 -25.21
N LEU A 106 -21.66 2.63 -24.69
CA LEU A 106 -22.06 2.54 -23.28
C LEU A 106 -22.58 1.14 -22.91
N ALA A 107 -23.37 0.51 -23.79
CA ALA A 107 -23.82 -0.87 -23.60
C ALA A 107 -22.63 -1.84 -23.50
N ARG A 108 -21.65 -1.71 -24.40
CA ARG A 108 -20.43 -2.55 -24.35
C ARG A 108 -19.59 -2.32 -23.09
N ILE A 109 -19.48 -1.08 -22.62
CA ILE A 109 -18.79 -0.78 -21.35
C ILE A 109 -19.50 -1.46 -20.19
N PHE A 110 -20.83 -1.37 -20.14
CA PHE A 110 -21.63 -2.03 -19.11
C PHE A 110 -21.43 -3.55 -19.14
N GLU A 111 -21.62 -4.17 -20.31
CA GLU A 111 -21.54 -5.63 -20.51
C GLU A 111 -20.15 -6.18 -20.16
N GLU A 112 -19.07 -5.56 -20.62
CA GLU A 112 -17.71 -6.03 -20.32
C GLU A 112 -17.33 -5.78 -18.84
N THR A 113 -17.86 -4.72 -18.21
CA THR A 113 -17.70 -4.50 -16.77
C THR A 113 -18.43 -5.56 -15.96
N GLU A 114 -19.69 -5.87 -16.30
CA GLU A 114 -20.47 -6.92 -15.67
C GLU A 114 -19.76 -8.28 -15.80
N LYS A 115 -19.29 -8.60 -17.01
CA LYS A 115 -18.58 -9.84 -17.32
C LYS A 115 -17.31 -10.01 -16.50
N ILE A 116 -16.46 -8.98 -16.40
CA ILE A 116 -15.23 -9.09 -15.59
C ILE A 116 -15.54 -9.22 -14.11
N ILE A 117 -16.59 -8.55 -13.61
CA ILE A 117 -17.06 -8.70 -12.23
C ILE A 117 -17.50 -10.14 -11.97
N VAL A 118 -18.35 -10.71 -12.83
CA VAL A 118 -18.83 -12.09 -12.68
C VAL A 118 -17.67 -13.09 -12.72
N GLN A 119 -16.70 -12.88 -13.62
CA GLN A 119 -15.55 -13.77 -13.77
C GLN A 119 -14.59 -13.76 -12.59
N THR A 120 -14.45 -12.61 -11.91
CA THR A 120 -13.39 -12.41 -10.90
C THR A 120 -13.90 -12.22 -9.48
N SER A 121 -15.20 -11.97 -9.30
CA SER A 121 -15.84 -11.74 -7.99
C SER A 121 -15.08 -10.74 -7.12
N PRO A 122 -14.82 -9.52 -7.61
CA PRO A 122 -14.18 -8.49 -6.81
C PRO A 122 -15.07 -8.10 -5.63
N ILE A 123 -14.47 -7.68 -4.51
CA ILE A 123 -15.21 -7.22 -3.33
C ILE A 123 -15.72 -5.78 -3.49
N CYS A 124 -15.13 -5.02 -4.41
CA CYS A 124 -15.49 -3.63 -4.71
C CYS A 124 -14.88 -3.19 -6.06
N VAL A 125 -15.31 -2.00 -6.52
CA VAL A 125 -14.81 -1.36 -7.73
C VAL A 125 -14.19 0.00 -7.41
N ALA A 126 -13.02 0.28 -7.98
CA ALA A 126 -12.31 1.55 -7.90
C ALA A 126 -12.29 2.22 -9.29
N ILE A 127 -12.81 3.44 -9.40
CA ILE A 127 -12.95 4.16 -10.67
C ILE A 127 -12.13 5.44 -10.66
N GLU A 128 -11.41 5.72 -11.75
CA GLU A 128 -10.78 7.03 -11.97
C GLU A 128 -11.85 8.13 -12.16
N GLN A 129 -11.75 9.20 -11.38
CA GLN A 129 -12.60 10.37 -11.54
C GLN A 129 -12.17 11.18 -12.75
N SER A 130 -13.14 11.55 -13.59
CA SER A 130 -12.92 12.56 -14.62
C SER A 130 -12.72 13.94 -13.98
N VAL A 131 -11.55 14.55 -14.16
CA VAL A 131 -11.25 15.90 -13.67
C VAL A 131 -11.76 16.95 -14.64
N TYR A 132 -12.13 18.12 -14.10
CA TYR A 132 -12.55 19.35 -14.79
C TYR A 132 -12.21 19.39 -16.29
N VAL A 133 -13.25 19.30 -17.10
CA VAL A 133 -13.16 19.37 -18.56
C VAL A 133 -13.77 20.68 -19.02
N GLN A 134 -12.97 21.55 -19.65
CA GLN A 134 -13.46 22.84 -20.15
C GLN A 134 -14.54 22.68 -21.23
N ASN A 135 -14.48 21.59 -22.01
CA ASN A 135 -15.43 21.31 -23.07
C ASN A 135 -16.63 20.50 -22.55
N PHE A 136 -17.81 21.12 -22.54
CA PHE A 136 -19.06 20.50 -22.11
C PHE A 136 -19.39 19.20 -22.84
N LYS A 137 -19.13 19.12 -24.16
CA LYS A 137 -19.36 17.89 -24.94
C LYS A 137 -18.48 16.75 -24.43
N THR A 138 -17.19 17.02 -24.21
CA THR A 138 -16.27 16.02 -23.67
C THR A 138 -16.65 15.60 -22.25
N ALA A 139 -17.09 16.55 -21.41
CA ALA A 139 -17.58 16.27 -20.07
C ALA A 139 -18.78 15.32 -20.06
N MET A 140 -19.77 15.55 -20.94
CA MET A 140 -20.93 14.66 -21.09
C MET A 140 -20.53 13.25 -21.54
N ILE A 141 -19.57 13.14 -22.45
CA ILE A 141 -19.11 11.86 -22.96
C ILE A 141 -18.42 11.05 -21.85
N LEU A 142 -17.47 11.66 -21.14
CA LEU A 142 -16.75 11.01 -20.04
C LEU A 142 -17.70 10.67 -18.88
N GLY A 143 -18.62 11.58 -18.56
CA GLY A 143 -19.67 11.33 -17.56
C GLY A 143 -20.56 10.14 -17.94
N SER A 144 -20.89 10.00 -19.22
CA SER A 144 -21.71 8.88 -19.71
C SER A 144 -20.96 7.55 -19.64
N SER A 145 -19.71 7.48 -20.10
CA SER A 145 -18.91 6.24 -20.01
C SER A 145 -18.65 5.83 -18.56
N ARG A 146 -18.35 6.78 -17.69
CA ARG A 146 -18.26 6.56 -16.24
C ARG A 146 -19.58 6.06 -15.67
N GLY A 147 -20.71 6.66 -16.05
CA GLY A 147 -22.04 6.24 -15.62
C GLY A 147 -22.36 4.80 -16.00
N ALA A 148 -21.98 4.36 -17.20
CA ALA A 148 -22.17 2.97 -17.63
C ALA A 148 -21.39 1.97 -16.75
N ALA A 149 -20.12 2.26 -16.43
CA ALA A 149 -19.31 1.43 -15.56
C ALA A 149 -19.85 1.38 -14.11
N ILE A 150 -20.25 2.53 -13.56
CA ILE A 150 -20.87 2.62 -12.22
C ILE A 150 -22.17 1.81 -12.18
N ALA A 151 -23.02 1.96 -13.20
CA ALA A 151 -24.29 1.25 -13.28
C ALA A 151 -24.09 -0.26 -13.32
N ALA A 152 -23.09 -0.77 -14.07
CA ALA A 152 -22.77 -2.20 -14.10
C ALA A 152 -22.33 -2.74 -12.75
N ALA A 153 -21.44 -2.04 -12.06
CA ALA A 153 -20.98 -2.43 -10.73
C ALA A 153 -22.12 -2.42 -9.69
N ALA A 154 -22.92 -1.34 -9.67
CA ALA A 154 -24.05 -1.21 -8.77
C ALA A 154 -25.17 -2.23 -9.07
N HIS A 155 -25.37 -2.60 -10.34
CA HIS A 155 -26.33 -3.62 -10.74
C HIS A 155 -26.03 -4.98 -10.10
N LEU A 156 -24.75 -5.29 -9.90
CA LEU A 156 -24.27 -6.50 -9.22
C LEU A 156 -24.07 -6.31 -7.70
N GLY A 157 -24.51 -5.17 -7.14
CA GLY A 157 -24.46 -4.90 -5.70
C GLY A 157 -23.08 -4.57 -5.15
N LEU A 158 -22.10 -4.22 -5.99
CA LEU A 158 -20.77 -3.83 -5.54
C LEU A 158 -20.70 -2.37 -5.12
N GLU A 159 -19.94 -2.11 -4.06
CA GLU A 159 -19.56 -0.75 -3.68
C GLU A 159 -18.57 -0.17 -4.71
N VAL A 160 -18.80 1.09 -5.08
CA VAL A 160 -17.99 1.83 -6.04
C VAL A 160 -17.29 2.99 -5.34
N PHE A 161 -15.97 3.02 -5.46
CA PHE A 161 -15.12 4.08 -4.91
C PHE A 161 -14.47 4.85 -6.04
N GLU A 162 -14.31 6.16 -5.84
CA GLU A 162 -13.83 7.04 -6.87
C GLU A 162 -12.57 7.78 -6.45
N TYR A 163 -11.58 7.82 -7.36
CA TYR A 163 -10.26 8.34 -7.08
C TYR A 163 -9.86 9.45 -8.07
N PRO A 164 -9.45 10.63 -7.58
CA PRO A 164 -8.84 11.64 -8.42
C PRO A 164 -7.58 11.10 -9.11
N PRO A 165 -7.29 11.49 -10.37
CA PRO A 165 -6.09 11.06 -11.10
C PRO A 165 -4.79 11.35 -10.34
N LEU A 166 -4.76 12.46 -9.59
CA LEU A 166 -3.61 12.80 -8.74
C LEU A 166 -3.39 11.75 -7.64
N ARG A 167 -4.46 11.24 -7.03
CA ARG A 167 -4.38 10.18 -6.01
C ARG A 167 -3.89 8.87 -6.60
N ILE A 168 -4.34 8.53 -7.82
CA ILE A 168 -3.87 7.34 -8.53
C ILE A 168 -2.36 7.42 -8.77
N LYS A 169 -1.89 8.54 -9.33
CA LYS A 169 -0.46 8.77 -9.56
C LYS A 169 0.35 8.68 -8.26
N GLN A 170 -0.12 9.31 -7.19
CA GLN A 170 0.51 9.25 -5.87
C GLN A 170 0.57 7.82 -5.31
N ALA A 171 -0.49 7.03 -5.49
CA ALA A 171 -0.55 5.66 -5.00
C ALA A 171 0.42 4.72 -5.72
N VAL A 172 0.60 4.90 -7.05
CA VAL A 172 1.47 4.01 -7.84
C VAL A 172 2.96 4.39 -7.71
N ILE A 173 3.30 5.68 -7.73
CA ILE A 173 4.71 6.11 -7.84
C ILE A 173 5.20 6.98 -6.68
N GLY A 174 4.36 7.26 -5.68
CA GLY A 174 4.71 8.07 -4.50
C GLY A 174 4.78 9.59 -4.73
N PHE A 175 5.00 10.06 -5.97
CA PHE A 175 5.07 11.48 -6.32
C PHE A 175 3.99 11.87 -7.36
N GLY A 176 3.40 13.05 -7.28
CA GLY A 176 2.25 13.43 -8.13
C GLY A 176 2.55 13.73 -9.62
N ARG A 177 3.79 13.58 -10.09
CA ARG A 177 4.25 14.02 -11.43
C ARG A 177 4.94 12.91 -12.25
N ALA A 178 4.38 11.71 -12.28
CA ALA A 178 4.88 10.63 -13.16
C ALA A 178 4.49 10.84 -14.63
N SER A 179 5.37 10.43 -15.54
CA SER A 179 5.01 10.11 -16.93
C SER A 179 4.22 8.80 -17.00
N LYS A 180 3.49 8.58 -18.11
CA LYS A 180 2.71 7.34 -18.29
C LYS A 180 3.60 6.09 -18.31
N GLU A 181 4.78 6.20 -18.91
CA GLU A 181 5.77 5.10 -18.99
C GLU A 181 6.31 4.73 -17.60
N GLN A 182 6.43 5.71 -16.69
CA GLN A 182 6.84 5.46 -15.32
C GLN A 182 5.77 4.70 -14.52
N ILE A 183 4.49 4.99 -14.78
CA ILE A 183 3.36 4.30 -14.14
C ILE A 183 3.38 2.82 -14.54
N VAL A 184 3.45 2.51 -15.83
CA VAL A 184 3.47 1.12 -16.35
C VAL A 184 4.62 0.32 -15.74
N LYS A 185 5.85 0.86 -15.73
CA LYS A 185 7.01 0.19 -15.12
C LYS A 185 6.86 -0.01 -13.62
N SER A 186 6.26 0.95 -12.93
CA SER A 186 6.04 0.86 -11.48
C SER A 186 5.01 -0.21 -11.15
N ILE A 187 3.92 -0.31 -11.93
CA ILE A 187 2.91 -1.36 -11.78
C ILE A 187 3.54 -2.74 -11.95
N ALA A 188 4.33 -2.95 -13.02
CA ALA A 188 5.03 -4.21 -13.25
C ALA A 188 6.01 -4.58 -12.12
N SER A 189 6.51 -3.59 -11.37
CA SER A 189 7.43 -3.80 -10.25
C SER A 189 6.72 -4.07 -8.92
N ILE A 190 5.54 -3.46 -8.71
CA ILE A 190 4.78 -3.54 -7.44
C ILE A 190 3.79 -4.71 -7.46
N VAL A 191 3.13 -4.93 -8.60
CA VAL A 191 2.08 -5.94 -8.75
C VAL A 191 2.70 -7.22 -9.31
N LYS A 192 2.80 -8.25 -8.46
CA LYS A 192 3.41 -9.52 -8.82
C LYS A 192 2.64 -10.18 -9.96
N GLY A 193 3.35 -10.49 -11.04
CA GLY A 193 2.79 -11.16 -12.22
C GLY A 193 2.13 -10.22 -13.23
N ALA A 194 2.15 -8.90 -13.01
CA ALA A 194 1.67 -7.96 -14.01
C ALA A 194 2.62 -7.93 -15.23
N PRO A 195 2.10 -8.03 -16.46
CA PRO A 195 2.90 -7.80 -17.66
C PRO A 195 3.12 -6.30 -17.88
N GLU A 196 3.79 -5.94 -18.98
CA GLU A 196 3.78 -4.55 -19.46
C GLU A 196 2.37 -4.23 -20.00
N LEU A 197 1.62 -3.45 -19.23
CA LEU A 197 0.21 -3.15 -19.52
C LEU A 197 0.05 -2.03 -20.55
N PRO A 198 -0.97 -2.11 -21.45
CA PRO A 198 -1.43 -0.96 -22.21
C PRO A 198 -1.84 0.21 -21.29
N ASN A 199 -1.77 1.44 -21.80
CA ASN A 199 -2.03 2.64 -21.01
C ASN A 199 -3.39 2.60 -20.26
N ASP A 200 -4.47 2.26 -20.95
CA ASP A 200 -5.82 2.23 -20.34
C ASP A 200 -5.89 1.18 -19.22
N GLU A 201 -5.27 0.01 -19.40
CA GLU A 201 -5.21 -1.07 -18.40
C GLU A 201 -4.29 -0.71 -17.23
N ALA A 202 -3.22 0.02 -17.48
CA ALA A 202 -2.32 0.52 -16.45
C ALA A 202 -2.98 1.61 -15.59
N ASP A 203 -3.71 2.54 -16.21
CA ASP A 203 -4.49 3.58 -15.53
C ASP A 203 -5.59 2.92 -14.65
N ALA A 204 -6.29 1.91 -15.18
CA ALA A 204 -7.25 1.08 -14.42
C ALA A 204 -6.59 0.31 -13.26
N CYS A 205 -5.43 -0.32 -13.48
CA CYS A 205 -4.68 -1.01 -12.42
C CYS A 205 -4.24 -0.03 -11.32
N GLY A 206 -3.87 1.20 -11.69
CA GLY A 206 -3.58 2.28 -10.77
C GLY A 206 -4.78 2.65 -9.90
N ALA A 207 -5.99 2.67 -10.45
CA ALA A 207 -7.22 2.90 -9.69
C ALA A 207 -7.44 1.83 -8.61
N ALA A 208 -7.26 0.55 -8.94
CA ALA A 208 -7.33 -0.56 -7.98
C ALA A 208 -6.27 -0.41 -6.87
N MET A 209 -5.03 -0.11 -7.24
CA MET A 209 -3.94 0.13 -6.28
C MET A 209 -4.23 1.30 -5.35
N ALA A 210 -4.79 2.40 -5.88
CA ALA A 210 -5.17 3.56 -5.09
C ALA A 210 -6.19 3.21 -4.02
N HIS A 211 -7.18 2.37 -4.37
CA HIS A 211 -8.14 1.86 -3.39
C HIS A 211 -7.46 1.02 -2.31
N ILE A 212 -6.66 0.04 -2.72
CA ILE A 212 -5.97 -0.89 -1.79
C ILE A 212 -5.05 -0.15 -0.80
N PHE A 213 -4.34 0.89 -1.25
CA PHE A 213 -3.39 1.62 -0.40
C PHE A 213 -4.03 2.69 0.49
N THR A 214 -5.15 3.28 0.07
CA THR A 214 -5.72 4.43 0.78
C THR A 214 -6.96 4.11 1.61
N HIS A 215 -7.67 3.04 1.27
CA HIS A 215 -8.89 2.65 1.97
C HIS A 215 -8.56 1.68 3.10
N LYS A 216 -8.96 2.05 4.33
CA LYS A 216 -8.83 1.20 5.52
C LYS A 216 -10.19 0.61 5.84
N ILE A 217 -10.23 -0.70 6.11
CA ILE A 217 -11.42 -1.42 6.59
C ILE A 217 -11.50 -1.26 8.11
#